data_AF-A0AAD0YTQ6-F1
#
_entry.id   AF-A0AAD0YTQ6-F1
#
_cell.length_a   1.000
_cell.length_b   1.000
_cell.length_c   1.000
_cell.angle_alpha   90.00
_cell.angle_beta   90.00
_cell.angle_gamma   90.00
#
_symmetry.space_group_name_H-M   'P 1'
#
loop_
_entity.id
_entity.type
_entity.pdbx_description
1 polymer ?
#
loop_
_entity_poly.entity_id
_entity_poly.type
_entity_poly.pdbx_seq_one_letter_code
_entity_poly.pdbx_strand_id
1 'polypeptide(L)'
;MAGYRIELTDRRISVKSLAKSMNEEQADGDYYILISVNPFDKVPFGDIDPEEIPPRHPNAQPNHHIELLPVSSLNSSYSGGNYLIIGKVDLRANIAQVDSNFIPPCTSIQSHPALIEYYNSYAKSIGNLQQYAFKIIQKASHKNQNTALAQNVKFLCTTMVNTFGDMYFQFRNITPWQPPVYLIESFARLALHLYNSTQLLVPAELEEMLNYSLEWSEIAPHTLLNQLSIVAETNYDHHNCGEPLLYIQQMLRSLETIFSKLSELDYIGQRKENIIVNEQEVSTNTNPKRGWSVLD
;
A
#
# COMPACT_ATOMS: atom_id res chain seq x y z
N MET A 1 -10.64 -24.92 -1.85
CA MET A 1 -10.74 -25.12 -3.32
C MET A 1 -10.27 -26.53 -3.66
N ALA A 2 -10.96 -27.23 -4.56
CA ALA A 2 -10.67 -28.62 -4.92
C ALA A 2 -9.54 -28.78 -5.99
N GLY A 3 -8.76 -27.73 -6.26
CA GLY A 3 -7.59 -27.81 -7.15
C GLY A 3 -7.90 -27.91 -8.65
N TYR A 4 -9.13 -27.62 -9.08
CA TYR A 4 -9.49 -27.62 -10.50
C TYR A 4 -8.82 -26.46 -11.25
N ARG A 5 -8.26 -26.77 -12.43
CA ARG A 5 -7.69 -25.78 -13.35
C ARG A 5 -8.72 -25.41 -14.40
N ILE A 6 -8.93 -24.11 -14.58
CA ILE A 6 -9.74 -23.54 -15.65
C ILE A 6 -8.79 -22.97 -16.70
N GLU A 7 -8.98 -23.34 -17.95
CA GLU A 7 -8.22 -22.81 -19.09
C GLU A 7 -9.21 -22.31 -20.14
N LEU A 8 -9.20 -21.00 -20.38
CA LEU A 8 -10.07 -20.34 -21.34
C LEU A 8 -9.21 -19.49 -22.27
N THR A 9 -9.23 -19.82 -23.56
CA THR A 9 -8.53 -19.08 -24.61
C THR A 9 -9.56 -18.42 -25.52
N ASP A 10 -9.38 -17.11 -25.81
CA ASP A 10 -10.21 -16.33 -26.74
C ASP A 10 -11.73 -16.28 -26.45
N ARG A 11 -12.17 -16.64 -25.25
CA ARG A 11 -13.59 -16.58 -24.85
C ARG A 11 -13.98 -15.14 -24.50
N ARG A 12 -14.85 -14.52 -25.31
CA ARG A 12 -15.41 -13.19 -25.05
C ARG A 12 -16.86 -13.30 -24.59
N ILE A 13 -17.18 -12.64 -23.48
CA ILE A 13 -18.55 -12.56 -22.95
C ILE A 13 -18.90 -11.09 -22.69
N SER A 14 -20.11 -10.69 -23.05
CA SER A 14 -20.62 -9.36 -22.73
C SER A 14 -21.17 -9.35 -21.30
N VAL A 15 -20.66 -8.44 -20.47
CA VAL A 15 -21.19 -8.23 -19.11
C VAL A 15 -22.68 -7.88 -19.14
N LYS A 16 -23.11 -7.13 -20.16
CA LYS A 16 -24.54 -6.78 -20.35
C LYS A 16 -25.41 -8.01 -20.63
N SER A 17 -24.89 -9.03 -21.32
CA SER A 17 -25.66 -10.28 -21.51
C SER A 17 -25.78 -11.07 -20.22
N LEU A 18 -24.74 -11.07 -19.37
CA LEU A 18 -24.79 -11.72 -18.05
C LEU A 18 -25.79 -11.03 -17.12
N ALA A 19 -25.83 -9.69 -17.12
CA ALA A 19 -26.80 -8.93 -16.34
C ALA A 19 -28.25 -9.19 -16.76
N LYS A 20 -28.51 -9.44 -18.05
CA LYS A 20 -29.86 -9.77 -18.56
C LYS A 20 -30.34 -11.17 -18.16
N SER A 21 -29.43 -12.11 -17.92
CA SER A 21 -29.79 -13.46 -17.45
C SER A 21 -30.10 -13.52 -15.96
N MET A 22 -29.83 -12.44 -15.21
CA MET A 22 -30.26 -12.34 -13.80
C MET A 22 -31.76 -12.00 -13.79
N ASN A 23 -32.59 -12.94 -13.30
CA ASN A 23 -34.05 -12.79 -13.20
C ASN A 23 -34.51 -11.94 -11.99
N GLU A 24 -33.57 -11.40 -11.21
CA GLU A 24 -33.86 -10.48 -10.11
C GLU A 24 -33.86 -9.05 -10.66
N GLU A 25 -34.83 -8.24 -10.25
CA GLU A 25 -34.91 -6.81 -10.57
C GLU A 25 -33.49 -6.21 -10.56
N GLN A 26 -33.10 -5.55 -11.65
CA GLN A 26 -31.78 -4.95 -11.86
C GLN A 26 -31.50 -3.94 -10.74
N ALA A 27 -31.05 -4.42 -9.59
CA ALA A 27 -30.69 -3.60 -8.47
C ALA A 27 -29.38 -2.93 -8.84
N ASP A 28 -29.39 -1.61 -8.92
CA ASP A 28 -28.15 -0.85 -9.04
C ASP A 28 -27.21 -1.24 -7.89
N GLY A 29 -25.95 -1.51 -8.19
CA GLY A 29 -24.99 -1.97 -7.18
C GLY A 29 -23.72 -2.59 -7.73
N ASP A 30 -22.90 -3.07 -6.81
CA ASP A 30 -21.62 -3.72 -7.09
C ASP A 30 -21.78 -5.24 -7.25
N TYR A 31 -21.17 -5.77 -8.30
CA TYR A 31 -21.20 -7.19 -8.65
C TYR A 31 -19.79 -7.72 -8.90
N TYR A 32 -19.54 -8.94 -8.44
CA TYR A 32 -18.37 -9.72 -8.85
C TYR A 32 -18.67 -10.52 -10.12
N ILE A 33 -17.67 -10.62 -11.00
CA ILE A 33 -17.66 -11.56 -12.11
C ILE A 33 -16.98 -12.83 -11.62
N LEU A 34 -17.72 -13.94 -11.61
CA LEU A 34 -17.19 -15.24 -11.23
C LEU A 34 -17.02 -16.13 -12.45
N ILE A 35 -15.96 -16.94 -12.43
CA ILE A 35 -15.88 -18.13 -13.27
C ILE A 35 -16.00 -19.33 -12.34
N SER A 36 -17.01 -20.16 -12.57
CA SER A 36 -17.24 -21.39 -11.83
C SER A 36 -17.03 -22.62 -12.73
N VAL A 37 -16.59 -23.72 -12.12
CA VAL A 37 -16.39 -25.00 -12.79
C VAL A 37 -17.21 -26.08 -12.09
N ASN A 38 -18.00 -26.82 -12.88
CA ASN A 38 -18.68 -28.00 -12.40
C ASN A 38 -18.00 -29.25 -12.97
N PRO A 39 -17.23 -30.01 -12.17
CA PRO A 39 -16.49 -31.18 -12.65
C PRO A 39 -17.40 -32.35 -13.08
N PHE A 40 -18.67 -32.32 -12.67
CA PHE A 40 -19.65 -33.34 -13.00
C PHE A 40 -20.48 -33.00 -14.25
N ASP A 41 -20.52 -31.73 -14.65
CA ASP A 41 -21.11 -31.31 -15.92
C ASP A 41 -20.01 -31.30 -16.99
N LYS A 42 -19.97 -32.36 -17.82
CA LYS A 42 -18.92 -32.55 -18.81
C LYS A 42 -19.43 -32.26 -20.22
N VAL A 43 -18.67 -31.45 -20.95
CA VAL A 43 -18.92 -31.14 -22.36
C VAL A 43 -17.94 -31.90 -23.26
N PRO A 44 -18.38 -32.40 -24.43
CA PRO A 44 -17.50 -33.02 -25.43
C PRO A 44 -16.37 -32.06 -25.86
N PHE A 45 -15.17 -32.57 -26.04
CA PHE A 45 -13.97 -31.78 -26.38
C PHE A 45 -12.96 -32.56 -27.22
N GLY A 46 -12.13 -31.81 -27.97
CA GLY A 46 -11.10 -32.35 -28.86
C GLY A 46 -11.59 -32.50 -30.29
N ASP A 47 -10.65 -32.61 -31.22
CA ASP A 47 -10.96 -32.74 -32.65
C ASP A 47 -11.60 -34.10 -32.94
N ILE A 48 -12.67 -34.07 -33.74
CA ILE A 48 -13.37 -35.28 -34.17
C ILE A 48 -12.50 -35.98 -35.21
N ASP A 49 -12.29 -37.28 -35.04
CA ASP A 49 -11.62 -38.11 -36.05
C ASP A 49 -12.58 -38.31 -37.25
N PRO A 50 -12.24 -37.83 -38.46
CA PRO A 50 -13.10 -38.00 -39.64
C PRO A 50 -13.31 -39.46 -40.05
N GLU A 51 -12.43 -40.38 -39.64
CA GLU A 51 -12.55 -41.81 -39.93
C GLU A 51 -13.43 -42.56 -38.90
N GLU A 52 -13.79 -41.92 -37.79
CA GLU A 52 -14.64 -42.53 -36.76
C GLU A 52 -16.13 -42.45 -37.13
N ILE A 53 -16.81 -43.61 -37.13
CA ILE A 53 -18.24 -43.71 -37.46
C ILE A 53 -18.98 -44.45 -36.32
N PRO A 54 -19.93 -43.81 -35.62
CA PRO A 54 -20.39 -42.43 -35.81
C PRO A 54 -19.35 -41.40 -35.28
N PRO A 55 -19.28 -40.20 -35.89
CA PRO A 55 -18.37 -39.15 -35.43
C PRO A 55 -18.65 -38.78 -33.96
N ARG A 56 -17.59 -38.76 -33.14
CA ARG A 56 -17.66 -38.29 -31.75
C ARG A 56 -16.43 -37.49 -31.36
N HIS A 57 -16.57 -36.68 -30.33
CA HIS A 57 -15.40 -36.06 -29.69
C HIS A 57 -14.64 -37.11 -28.87
N PRO A 58 -13.30 -37.10 -28.90
CA PRO A 58 -12.48 -38.09 -28.21
C PRO A 58 -12.45 -37.89 -26.70
N ASN A 59 -12.58 -36.63 -26.23
CA ASN A 59 -12.42 -36.26 -24.83
C ASN A 59 -13.66 -35.54 -24.30
N ALA A 60 -13.69 -35.31 -22.99
CA ALA A 60 -14.66 -34.45 -22.34
C ALA A 60 -13.97 -33.59 -21.29
N GLN A 61 -14.41 -32.34 -21.17
CA GLN A 61 -13.89 -31.39 -20.18
C GLN A 61 -15.03 -30.86 -19.31
N PRO A 62 -14.74 -30.38 -18.08
CA PRO A 62 -15.73 -29.69 -17.26
C PRO A 62 -16.31 -28.48 -17.99
N ASN A 63 -17.60 -28.24 -17.79
CA ASN A 63 -18.26 -27.04 -18.24
C ASN A 63 -17.87 -25.86 -17.33
N HIS A 64 -17.70 -24.70 -17.95
CA HIS A 64 -17.29 -23.46 -17.28
C HIS A 64 -18.40 -22.42 -17.42
N HIS A 65 -18.90 -21.95 -16.29
CA HIS A 65 -19.94 -20.92 -16.23
C HIS A 65 -19.33 -19.59 -15.79
N ILE A 66 -19.83 -18.51 -16.39
CA ILE A 66 -19.46 -17.15 -16.02
C ILE A 66 -20.74 -16.46 -15.60
N GLU A 67 -20.74 -15.90 -14.40
CA GLU A 67 -21.93 -15.30 -13.79
C GLU A 67 -21.58 -14.02 -13.03
N LEU A 68 -22.61 -13.22 -12.77
CA LEU A 68 -22.52 -12.04 -11.92
C LEU A 68 -23.14 -12.36 -10.57
N LEU A 69 -22.45 -11.98 -9.50
CA LEU A 69 -22.95 -12.15 -8.13
C LEU A 69 -22.89 -10.81 -7.40
N PRO A 70 -23.97 -10.38 -6.72
CA PRO A 70 -23.92 -9.20 -5.87
C PRO A 70 -22.85 -9.34 -4.80
N VAL A 71 -22.08 -8.28 -4.55
CA VAL A 71 -21.00 -8.27 -3.54
C VAL A 71 -21.55 -8.61 -2.15
N SER A 72 -22.77 -8.17 -1.84
CA SER A 72 -23.47 -8.45 -0.57
C SER A 72 -23.74 -9.94 -0.33
N SER A 73 -23.86 -10.75 -1.38
CA SER A 73 -24.28 -12.17 -1.31
C SER A 73 -23.11 -13.14 -1.13
N LEU A 74 -21.85 -12.68 -1.31
CA LEU A 74 -20.68 -13.56 -1.28
C LEU A 74 -20.46 -14.19 0.11
N ASN A 75 -20.74 -13.43 1.18
CA ASN A 75 -20.44 -13.84 2.56
C ASN A 75 -21.43 -14.84 3.18
N SER A 76 -22.64 -14.98 2.62
CA SER A 76 -23.74 -15.71 3.27
C SER A 76 -24.08 -17.06 2.61
N SER A 77 -23.62 -17.35 1.39
CA SER A 77 -24.11 -18.54 0.66
C SER A 77 -23.11 -19.19 -0.31
N TYR A 78 -21.94 -18.59 -0.56
CA TYR A 78 -21.01 -19.02 -1.60
C TYR A 78 -19.78 -19.80 -1.05
N SER A 79 -19.87 -20.38 0.14
CA SER A 79 -18.71 -21.01 0.82
C SER A 79 -18.36 -22.43 0.36
N GLY A 80 -18.96 -22.94 -0.72
CA GLY A 80 -18.77 -24.34 -1.17
C GLY A 80 -18.55 -24.55 -2.68
N GLY A 81 -18.55 -23.50 -3.50
CA GLY A 81 -18.42 -23.61 -4.96
C GLY A 81 -16.97 -23.64 -5.45
N ASN A 82 -16.72 -24.32 -6.58
CA ASN A 82 -15.44 -24.20 -7.29
C ASN A 82 -15.51 -22.99 -8.23
N TYR A 83 -15.16 -21.80 -7.72
CA TYR A 83 -15.15 -20.57 -8.51
C TYR A 83 -13.92 -19.71 -8.24
N LEU A 84 -13.68 -18.78 -9.14
CA LEU A 84 -12.70 -17.71 -9.02
C LEU A 84 -13.38 -16.37 -9.34
N ILE A 85 -13.13 -15.35 -8.51
CA ILE A 85 -13.53 -13.97 -8.83
C ILE A 85 -12.49 -13.40 -9.78
N ILE A 86 -12.91 -12.93 -10.96
CA ILE A 86 -11.99 -12.42 -11.99
C ILE A 86 -12.16 -10.93 -12.26
N GLY A 87 -13.18 -10.31 -11.70
CA GLY A 87 -13.47 -8.90 -11.92
C GLY A 87 -14.56 -8.38 -11.01
N LYS A 88 -14.69 -7.06 -10.95
CA LYS A 88 -15.76 -6.33 -10.28
C LYS A 88 -16.38 -5.34 -11.24
N VAL A 89 -17.70 -5.17 -11.18
CA VAL A 89 -18.48 -4.28 -12.05
C VAL A 89 -19.46 -3.50 -11.19
N ASP A 90 -19.56 -2.21 -11.45
CA ASP A 90 -20.62 -1.34 -10.96
C ASP A 90 -21.73 -1.29 -12.03
N LEU A 91 -22.94 -1.72 -11.65
CA LEU A 91 -24.14 -1.66 -12.48
C LEU A 91 -25.01 -0.51 -11.99
N ARG A 92 -25.19 0.53 -12.83
CA ARG A 92 -26.13 1.63 -12.55
C ARG A 92 -26.93 1.99 -13.78
N ALA A 93 -28.26 2.08 -13.64
CA ALA A 93 -29.16 2.51 -14.72
C ALA A 93 -28.89 1.75 -16.04
N ASN A 94 -28.66 0.44 -15.95
CA ASN A 94 -28.37 -0.46 -17.08
C ASN A 94 -27.02 -0.19 -17.80
N ILE A 95 -26.14 0.62 -17.20
CA ILE A 95 -24.75 0.82 -17.60
C ILE A 95 -23.87 -0.06 -16.72
N ALA A 96 -23.04 -0.89 -17.36
CA ALA A 96 -22.04 -1.72 -16.71
C ALA A 96 -20.67 -1.09 -16.85
N GLN A 97 -20.07 -0.70 -15.72
CA GLN A 97 -18.73 -0.15 -15.66
C GLN A 97 -17.82 -1.12 -14.90
N VAL A 98 -16.77 -1.61 -15.57
CA VAL A 98 -15.77 -2.47 -14.93
C VAL A 98 -14.93 -1.61 -13.99
N ASP A 99 -14.72 -2.11 -12.77
CA ASP A 99 -13.79 -1.51 -11.83
C ASP A 99 -12.35 -1.84 -12.25
N SER A 100 -11.67 -0.84 -12.81
CA SER A 100 -10.28 -0.98 -13.27
C SER A 100 -9.27 -1.12 -12.13
N ASN A 101 -9.67 -0.80 -10.89
CA ASN A 101 -8.79 -0.88 -9.72
C ASN A 101 -8.90 -2.23 -9.03
N PHE A 102 -9.88 -3.06 -9.40
CA PHE A 102 -10.02 -4.39 -8.83
C PHE A 102 -8.85 -5.28 -9.27
N ILE A 103 -8.19 -5.89 -8.30
CA ILE A 103 -7.13 -6.88 -8.53
C ILE A 103 -7.69 -8.25 -8.16
N PRO A 104 -7.82 -9.19 -9.12
CA PRO A 104 -8.31 -10.52 -8.82
C PRO A 104 -7.33 -11.29 -7.93
N PRO A 105 -7.78 -12.38 -7.28
CA PRO A 105 -6.89 -13.33 -6.61
C PRO A 105 -5.80 -13.81 -7.57
N CYS A 106 -4.55 -13.55 -7.23
CA CYS A 106 -3.40 -13.87 -8.07
C CYS A 106 -2.46 -14.87 -7.38
N THR A 107 -2.00 -15.87 -8.12
CA THR A 107 -1.03 -16.85 -7.63
C THR A 107 0.40 -16.33 -7.63
N SER A 108 0.69 -15.26 -8.38
CA SER A 108 1.98 -14.56 -8.35
C SER A 108 1.82 -13.05 -8.60
N ILE A 109 2.79 -12.25 -8.17
CA ILE A 109 2.87 -10.83 -8.54
C ILE A 109 2.95 -10.65 -10.06
N GLN A 110 3.60 -11.57 -10.78
CA GLN A 110 3.70 -11.53 -12.25
C GLN A 110 2.34 -11.76 -12.96
N SER A 111 1.33 -12.26 -12.26
CA SER A 111 0.04 -12.63 -12.88
C SER A 111 -0.84 -11.43 -13.24
N HIS A 112 -0.58 -10.24 -12.70
CA HIS A 112 -1.39 -9.05 -12.97
C HIS A 112 -0.55 -7.77 -13.12
N PRO A 113 -0.77 -6.95 -14.16
CA PRO A 113 0.03 -5.74 -14.41
C PRO A 113 0.07 -4.77 -13.22
N ALA A 114 -1.07 -4.52 -12.56
CA ALA A 114 -1.12 -3.63 -11.41
C ALA A 114 -0.23 -4.12 -10.24
N LEU A 115 -0.13 -5.44 -10.03
CA LEU A 115 0.74 -5.99 -8.98
C LEU A 115 2.23 -5.78 -9.30
N ILE A 116 2.60 -5.92 -10.58
CA ILE A 116 3.94 -5.62 -11.07
C ILE A 116 4.28 -4.14 -10.85
N GLU A 117 3.34 -3.24 -11.13
CA GLU A 117 3.50 -1.80 -10.88
C GLU A 117 3.69 -1.48 -9.40
N TYR A 118 2.86 -2.06 -8.51
CA TYR A 118 3.04 -1.92 -7.06
C TYR A 118 4.42 -2.42 -6.61
N TYR A 119 4.82 -3.62 -7.02
CA TYR A 119 6.12 -4.19 -6.69
C TYR A 119 7.27 -3.26 -7.12
N ASN A 120 7.26 -2.77 -8.35
CA ASN A 120 8.28 -1.88 -8.87
C ASN A 120 8.30 -0.53 -8.14
N SER A 121 7.13 0.04 -7.87
CA SER A 121 7.00 1.28 -7.10
C SER A 121 7.59 1.11 -5.69
N TYR A 122 7.28 0.00 -5.02
CA TYR A 122 7.78 -0.26 -3.67
C TYR A 122 9.29 -0.54 -3.65
N ALA A 123 9.80 -1.26 -4.65
CA ALA A 123 11.24 -1.47 -4.80
C ALA A 123 12.00 -0.14 -4.92
N LYS A 124 11.43 0.81 -5.67
CA LYS A 124 11.95 2.18 -5.78
C LYS A 124 11.89 2.89 -4.42
N SER A 125 10.77 2.82 -3.71
CA SER A 125 10.61 3.44 -2.39
C SER A 125 11.59 2.88 -1.35
N ILE A 126 11.86 1.56 -1.35
CA ILE A 126 12.90 0.95 -0.50
C ILE A 126 14.26 1.62 -0.77
N GLY A 127 14.64 1.73 -2.05
CA GLY A 127 15.92 2.34 -2.44
C GLY A 127 16.05 3.80 -2.00
N ASN A 128 15.01 4.60 -2.22
CA ASN A 128 14.97 6.01 -1.80
C ASN A 128 15.07 6.15 -0.27
N LEU A 129 14.23 5.40 0.46
CA LEU A 129 14.19 5.42 1.92
C LEU A 129 15.53 5.02 2.54
N GLN A 130 16.20 4.00 2.00
CA GLN A 130 17.55 3.62 2.44
C GLN A 130 18.55 4.76 2.26
N GLN A 131 18.55 5.43 1.09
CA GLN A 131 19.46 6.55 0.84
C GLN A 131 19.20 7.73 1.78
N TYR A 132 17.95 8.09 2.02
CA TYR A 132 17.58 9.15 2.96
C TYR A 132 17.98 8.78 4.39
N ALA A 133 17.69 7.55 4.83
CA ALA A 133 18.05 7.05 6.15
C ALA A 133 19.56 7.08 6.37
N PHE A 134 20.38 6.65 5.41
CA PHE A 134 21.84 6.71 5.54
C PHE A 134 22.36 8.13 5.71
N LYS A 135 21.85 9.09 4.94
CA LYS A 135 22.20 10.51 5.10
C LYS A 135 21.84 11.03 6.49
N ILE A 136 20.64 10.72 6.97
CA ILE A 136 20.17 11.13 8.30
C ILE A 136 21.03 10.51 9.41
N ILE A 137 21.32 9.20 9.34
CA ILE A 137 22.15 8.49 10.32
C ILE A 137 23.56 9.09 10.40
N GLN A 138 24.16 9.43 9.24
CA GLN A 138 25.47 10.09 9.19
C GLN A 138 25.42 11.47 9.86
N LYS A 139 24.41 12.29 9.53
CA LYS A 139 24.20 13.63 10.12
C LYS A 139 24.01 13.56 11.65
N ALA A 140 23.15 12.66 12.12
CA ALA A 140 22.90 12.45 13.54
C ALA A 140 24.10 11.88 14.31
N SER A 141 25.14 11.38 13.63
CA SER A 141 26.35 10.84 14.27
C SER A 141 27.50 11.85 14.38
N HIS A 142 27.31 13.09 13.90
CA HIS A 142 28.32 14.14 14.07
C HIS A 142 28.49 14.54 15.55
N LYS A 143 29.71 14.93 15.94
CA LYS A 143 30.09 15.23 17.34
C LYS A 143 29.24 16.31 18.01
N ASN A 144 28.62 17.19 17.24
CA ASN A 144 27.76 18.28 17.73
C ASN A 144 26.25 17.95 17.68
N GLN A 145 25.90 16.69 17.38
CA GLN A 145 24.52 16.22 17.14
C GLN A 145 24.11 15.15 18.16
N ASN A 146 24.27 15.45 19.45
CA ASN A 146 23.92 14.54 20.54
C ASN A 146 22.63 14.96 21.28
N THR A 147 21.63 15.42 20.53
CA THR A 147 20.31 15.73 21.08
C THR A 147 19.46 14.46 21.14
N ALA A 148 18.53 14.38 22.10
CA ALA A 148 17.57 13.28 22.19
C ALA A 148 16.81 13.10 20.87
N LEU A 149 16.38 14.22 20.26
CA LEU A 149 15.76 14.24 18.94
C LEU A 149 16.62 13.56 17.86
N ALA A 150 17.91 13.90 17.76
CA ALA A 150 18.80 13.30 16.75
C ALA A 150 18.98 11.78 16.96
N GLN A 151 19.09 11.35 18.23
CA GLN A 151 19.19 9.92 18.54
C GLN A 151 17.89 9.16 18.22
N ASN A 152 16.72 9.75 18.50
CA ASN A 152 15.43 9.12 18.23
C ASN A 152 15.13 9.00 16.73
N VAL A 153 15.43 10.04 15.96
CA VAL A 153 15.36 10.00 14.49
C VAL A 153 16.33 8.95 13.94
N LYS A 154 17.57 8.91 14.44
CA LYS A 154 18.56 7.91 14.06
C LYS A 154 18.10 6.49 14.40
N PHE A 155 17.47 6.29 15.55
CA PHE A 155 16.93 5.00 15.96
C PHE A 155 15.89 4.49 14.95
N LEU A 156 14.89 5.30 14.58
CA LEU A 156 13.91 4.93 13.56
C LEU A 156 14.55 4.62 12.20
N CYS A 157 15.49 5.46 11.75
CA CYS A 157 16.21 5.23 10.50
C CYS A 157 16.98 3.90 10.53
N THR A 158 17.60 3.58 11.66
CA THR A 158 18.37 2.34 11.85
C THR A 158 17.45 1.13 11.84
N THR A 159 16.31 1.17 12.55
CA THR A 159 15.28 0.12 12.50
C THR A 159 14.86 -0.13 11.06
N MET A 160 14.50 0.92 10.31
CA MET A 160 14.05 0.79 8.91
C MET A 160 15.09 0.12 8.01
N VAL A 161 16.34 0.59 8.08
CA VAL A 161 17.44 0.05 7.25
C VAL A 161 17.70 -1.42 7.58
N ASN A 162 17.70 -1.77 8.87
CA ASN A 162 17.90 -3.16 9.30
C ASN A 162 16.75 -4.05 8.79
N THR A 163 15.50 -3.63 8.95
CA THR A 163 14.34 -4.39 8.44
C THR A 163 14.40 -4.56 6.93
N PHE A 164 14.82 -3.53 6.18
CA PHE A 164 15.05 -3.67 4.75
C PHE A 164 16.16 -4.66 4.42
N GLY A 165 17.26 -4.66 5.16
CA GLY A 165 18.34 -5.63 5.03
C GLY A 165 17.84 -7.06 5.21
N ASP A 166 17.05 -7.29 6.24
CA ASP A 166 16.50 -8.62 6.58
C ASP A 166 15.55 -9.15 5.51
N MET A 167 14.71 -8.29 4.92
CA MET A 167 13.72 -8.72 3.91
C MET A 167 14.25 -8.71 2.47
N TYR A 168 15.42 -8.11 2.20
CA TYR A 168 15.87 -7.79 0.83
C TYR A 168 15.97 -9.00 -0.10
N PHE A 169 16.59 -10.09 0.35
CA PHE A 169 16.81 -11.26 -0.51
C PHE A 169 15.48 -11.90 -0.93
N GLN A 170 14.56 -12.06 0.03
CA GLN A 170 13.23 -12.60 -0.22
C GLN A 170 12.43 -11.66 -1.13
N PHE A 171 12.42 -10.37 -0.82
CA PHE A 171 11.74 -9.35 -1.62
C PHE A 171 12.20 -9.38 -3.08
N ARG A 172 13.51 -9.48 -3.33
CA ARG A 172 14.06 -9.40 -4.69
C ARG A 172 13.93 -10.69 -5.49
N ASN A 173 14.16 -11.84 -4.86
CA ASN A 173 14.31 -13.12 -5.60
C ASN A 173 13.09 -14.03 -5.49
N ILE A 174 12.27 -13.86 -4.46
CA ILE A 174 11.16 -14.77 -4.14
C ILE A 174 9.83 -14.08 -4.42
N THR A 175 9.60 -12.90 -3.84
CA THR A 175 8.30 -12.19 -3.89
C THR A 175 7.71 -12.01 -5.29
N PRO A 176 8.47 -11.73 -6.38
CA PRO A 176 7.88 -11.61 -7.72
C PRO A 176 7.13 -12.86 -8.17
N TRP A 177 7.55 -14.04 -7.72
CA TRP A 177 7.00 -15.33 -8.12
C TRP A 177 5.97 -15.89 -7.14
N GLN A 178 5.67 -15.15 -6.07
CA GLN A 178 4.78 -15.55 -5.00
C GLN A 178 3.47 -14.76 -5.01
N PRO A 179 2.40 -15.28 -4.37
CA PRO A 179 1.14 -14.55 -4.23
C PRO A 179 1.31 -13.19 -3.53
N PRO A 180 0.37 -12.23 -3.74
CA PRO A 180 0.45 -10.87 -3.19
C PRO A 180 0.66 -10.77 -1.67
N VAL A 181 0.23 -11.79 -0.92
CA VAL A 181 0.41 -11.86 0.53
C VAL A 181 1.87 -11.69 0.96
N TYR A 182 2.84 -12.20 0.19
CA TYR A 182 4.27 -12.09 0.53
C TYR A 182 4.82 -10.67 0.32
N LEU A 183 4.27 -9.94 -0.66
CA LEU A 183 4.59 -8.52 -0.85
C LEU A 183 4.03 -7.71 0.32
N ILE A 184 2.77 -7.96 0.69
CA ILE A 184 2.11 -7.29 1.80
C ILE A 184 2.82 -7.59 3.12
N GLU A 185 3.20 -8.85 3.37
CA GLU A 185 3.94 -9.28 4.56
C GLU A 185 5.23 -8.47 4.76
N SER A 186 5.98 -8.22 3.68
CA SER A 186 7.24 -7.48 3.73
C SER A 186 7.04 -6.08 4.33
N PHE A 187 5.95 -5.41 3.96
CA PHE A 187 5.64 -4.05 4.43
C PHE A 187 4.84 -4.02 5.73
N ALA A 188 4.02 -5.03 6.00
CA ALA A 188 3.41 -5.22 7.33
C ALA A 188 4.48 -5.41 8.41
N ARG A 189 5.54 -6.19 8.10
CA ARG A 189 6.71 -6.34 8.96
C ARG A 189 7.41 -5.00 9.20
N LEU A 190 7.70 -4.24 8.13
CA LEU A 190 8.28 -2.90 8.25
C LEU A 190 7.44 -1.98 9.14
N ALA A 191 6.14 -1.92 8.88
CA ALA A 191 5.22 -1.07 9.62
C ALA A 191 5.20 -1.41 11.11
N LEU A 192 5.16 -2.69 11.44
CA LEU A 192 5.18 -3.16 12.82
C LEU A 192 6.50 -2.83 13.53
N HIS A 193 7.65 -3.03 12.88
CA HIS A 193 8.95 -2.67 13.47
C HIS A 193 9.07 -1.16 13.73
N LEU A 194 8.62 -0.33 12.80
CA LEU A 194 8.59 1.12 12.97
C LEU A 194 7.63 1.55 14.08
N TYR A 195 6.40 1.00 14.08
CA TYR A 195 5.42 1.27 15.13
C TYR A 195 5.92 0.87 16.52
N ASN A 196 6.49 -0.33 16.66
CA ASN A 196 7.08 -0.76 17.93
C ASN A 196 8.25 0.15 18.33
N SER A 197 9.05 0.61 17.38
CA SER A 197 10.13 1.56 17.66
C SER A 197 9.60 2.87 18.22
N THR A 198 8.44 3.37 17.79
CA THR A 198 7.84 4.55 18.42
C THR A 198 7.37 4.28 19.84
N GLN A 199 6.87 3.07 20.13
CA GLN A 199 6.45 2.69 21.49
C GLN A 199 7.61 2.56 22.48
N LEU A 200 8.85 2.37 21.98
CA LEU A 200 10.05 2.27 22.81
C LEU A 200 10.63 3.62 23.22
N LEU A 201 10.18 4.72 22.60
CA LEU A 201 10.65 6.06 22.90
C LEU A 201 9.96 6.63 24.15
N VAL A 202 10.65 7.53 24.86
CA VAL A 202 10.04 8.30 25.95
C VAL A 202 8.92 9.18 25.38
N PRO A 203 7.71 9.23 25.98
CA PRO A 203 6.56 9.91 25.37
C PRO A 203 6.81 11.38 24.98
N ALA A 204 7.49 12.15 25.83
CA ALA A 204 7.81 13.54 25.55
C ALA A 204 8.78 13.69 24.36
N GLU A 205 9.73 12.77 24.22
CA GLU A 205 10.69 12.80 23.11
C GLU A 205 10.07 12.28 21.80
N LEU A 206 9.15 11.31 21.90
CA LEU A 206 8.34 10.87 20.77
C LEU A 206 7.51 12.04 20.23
N GLU A 207 6.82 12.77 21.11
CA GLU A 207 6.03 13.94 20.75
C GLU A 207 6.91 15.02 20.08
N GLU A 208 8.08 15.31 20.64
CA GLU A 208 9.03 16.25 20.02
C GLU A 208 9.44 15.80 18.61
N MET A 209 9.78 14.51 18.44
CA MET A 209 10.18 13.94 17.15
C MET A 209 9.06 13.98 16.11
N LEU A 210 7.82 13.69 16.51
CA LEU A 210 6.66 13.74 15.62
C LEU A 210 6.27 15.18 15.27
N ASN A 211 6.38 16.12 16.20
CA ASN A 211 6.18 17.54 15.91
C ASN A 211 7.28 18.08 14.98
N TYR A 212 8.51 17.61 15.16
CA TYR A 212 9.62 17.92 14.27
C TYR A 212 9.40 17.38 12.84
N SER A 213 8.90 16.15 12.69
CA SER A 213 8.58 15.61 11.37
C SER A 213 7.43 16.39 10.73
N LEU A 214 6.39 16.75 11.49
CA LEU A 214 5.30 17.61 11.02
C LEU A 214 5.80 18.96 10.50
N GLU A 215 6.68 19.63 11.26
CA GLU A 215 7.23 20.94 10.89
C GLU A 215 7.87 20.92 9.49
N TRP A 216 8.60 19.84 9.15
CA TRP A 216 9.33 19.74 7.89
C TRP A 216 8.57 19.07 6.74
N SER A 217 7.65 18.16 7.05
CA SER A 217 6.97 17.32 6.05
C SER A 217 5.50 17.65 5.84
N GLU A 218 4.89 18.44 6.74
CA GLU A 218 3.45 18.72 6.78
C GLU A 218 2.57 17.48 6.99
N ILE A 219 3.17 16.34 7.36
CA ILE A 219 2.45 15.11 7.70
C ILE A 219 2.16 15.10 9.20
N ALA A 220 0.88 15.00 9.54
CA ALA A 220 0.46 14.99 10.92
C ALA A 220 0.90 13.72 11.66
N PRO A 221 1.30 13.82 12.95
CA PRO A 221 1.74 12.68 13.76
C PRO A 221 0.77 11.50 13.75
N HIS A 222 -0.51 11.80 13.94
CA HIS A 222 -1.57 10.79 13.97
C HIS A 222 -1.73 10.08 12.63
N THR A 223 -1.52 10.78 11.51
CA THR A 223 -1.61 10.20 10.16
C THR A 223 -0.54 9.12 9.98
N LEU A 224 0.72 9.43 10.34
CA LEU A 224 1.82 8.48 10.23
C LEU A 224 1.61 7.26 11.13
N LEU A 225 1.29 7.47 12.41
CA LEU A 225 1.09 6.38 13.36
C LEU A 225 -0.09 5.49 12.97
N ASN A 226 -1.19 6.07 12.48
CA ASN A 226 -2.34 5.31 11.99
C ASN A 226 -1.99 4.50 10.73
N GLN A 227 -1.24 5.08 9.78
CA GLN A 227 -0.77 4.34 8.59
C GLN A 227 0.12 3.14 8.97
N LEU A 228 1.02 3.31 9.93
CA LEU A 228 1.83 2.20 10.45
C LEU A 228 0.95 1.12 11.10
N SER A 229 -0.02 1.53 11.92
CA SER A 229 -0.94 0.61 12.59
C SER A 229 -1.80 -0.19 11.58
N ILE A 230 -2.42 0.48 10.62
CA ILE A 230 -3.29 -0.14 9.60
C ILE A 230 -2.50 -1.17 8.78
N VAL A 231 -1.28 -0.82 8.36
CA VAL A 231 -0.45 -1.73 7.56
C VAL A 231 0.07 -2.90 8.40
N ALA A 232 0.42 -2.66 9.67
CA ALA A 232 0.88 -3.71 10.58
C ALA A 232 -0.23 -4.73 10.92
N GLU A 233 -1.47 -4.27 11.11
CA GLU A 233 -2.62 -5.09 11.49
C GLU A 233 -3.45 -5.60 10.30
N THR A 234 -2.90 -5.51 9.09
CA THR A 234 -3.60 -5.95 7.88
C THR A 234 -4.01 -7.41 7.96
N ASN A 235 -5.32 -7.66 7.93
CA ASN A 235 -5.88 -9.01 7.79
C ASN A 235 -6.07 -9.34 6.31
N TYR A 236 -5.23 -10.23 5.78
CA TYR A 236 -5.19 -10.50 4.35
C TYR A 236 -6.43 -11.27 3.86
N ASP A 237 -7.14 -10.68 2.90
CA ASP A 237 -8.16 -11.37 2.09
C ASP A 237 -7.65 -11.52 0.65
N HIS A 238 -7.57 -12.76 0.18
CA HIS A 238 -7.10 -13.06 -1.18
C HIS A 238 -8.07 -12.55 -2.26
N HIS A 239 -9.34 -12.33 -1.93
CA HIS A 239 -10.34 -11.75 -2.83
C HIS A 239 -10.27 -10.23 -2.93
N ASN A 240 -9.60 -9.58 -1.97
CA ASN A 240 -9.42 -8.13 -1.93
C ASN A 240 -7.97 -7.78 -1.57
N CYS A 241 -7.05 -8.06 -2.50
CA CYS A 241 -5.63 -7.75 -2.28
C CYS A 241 -5.24 -6.31 -2.61
N GLY A 242 -6.12 -5.54 -3.27
CA GLY A 242 -5.83 -4.17 -3.70
C GLY A 242 -5.79 -3.16 -2.56
N GLU A 243 -6.69 -3.28 -1.59
CA GLU A 243 -6.79 -2.35 -0.46
C GLU A 243 -5.53 -2.33 0.43
N PRO A 244 -4.98 -3.48 0.89
CA PRO A 244 -3.70 -3.52 1.59
C PRO A 244 -2.55 -2.84 0.84
N LEU A 245 -2.47 -3.03 -0.48
CA LEU A 245 -1.45 -2.40 -1.32
C LEU A 245 -1.61 -0.88 -1.33
N LEU A 246 -2.84 -0.37 -1.39
CA LEU A 246 -3.08 1.06 -1.30
C LEU A 246 -2.59 1.64 0.04
N TYR A 247 -2.89 0.97 1.16
CA TYR A 247 -2.42 1.41 2.49
C TYR A 247 -0.91 1.39 2.62
N ILE A 248 -0.23 0.35 2.11
CA ILE A 248 1.22 0.29 2.04
C ILE A 248 1.78 1.46 1.20
N GLN A 249 1.16 1.75 0.05
CA GLN A 249 1.61 2.84 -0.82
C GLN A 249 1.49 4.20 -0.12
N GLN A 250 0.39 4.44 0.60
CA GLN A 250 0.19 5.67 1.37
C GLN A 250 1.23 5.82 2.48
N MET A 251 1.48 4.75 3.23
CA MET A 251 2.51 4.72 4.28
C MET A 251 3.91 5.01 3.71
N LEU A 252 4.30 4.35 2.61
CA LEU A 252 5.60 4.56 1.98
C LEU A 252 5.77 5.99 1.47
N ARG A 253 4.72 6.60 0.89
CA ARG A 253 4.74 8.00 0.46
C ARG A 253 4.96 8.96 1.63
N SER A 254 4.30 8.73 2.76
CA SER A 254 4.49 9.54 3.96
C SER A 254 5.92 9.43 4.49
N LEU A 255 6.44 8.20 4.59
CA LEU A 255 7.82 7.95 5.01
C LEU A 255 8.82 8.61 4.06
N GLU A 256 8.64 8.47 2.74
CA GLU A 256 9.53 9.09 1.75
C GLU A 256 9.53 10.61 1.87
N THR A 257 8.37 11.22 2.06
CA THR A 257 8.24 12.67 2.22
C THR A 257 8.97 13.16 3.47
N ILE A 258 8.74 12.50 4.61
CA ILE A 258 9.42 12.84 5.87
C ILE A 258 10.94 12.69 5.72
N PHE A 259 11.39 11.51 5.27
CA PHE A 259 12.80 11.17 5.27
C PHE A 259 13.57 11.97 4.21
N SER A 260 12.95 12.25 3.06
CA SER A 260 13.54 13.14 2.06
C SER A 260 13.82 14.51 2.68
N LYS A 261 12.82 15.13 3.31
CA LYS A 261 12.96 16.45 3.94
C LYS A 261 13.99 16.48 5.05
N LEU A 262 13.95 15.52 5.96
CA LEU A 262 14.94 15.43 7.04
C LEU A 262 16.36 15.17 6.51
N SER A 263 16.49 14.46 5.38
CA SER A 263 17.79 14.22 4.75
C SER A 263 18.39 15.45 4.06
N GLU A 264 17.58 16.47 3.74
CA GLU A 264 18.01 17.73 3.11
C GLU A 264 18.59 18.72 4.13
N LEU A 265 18.22 18.62 5.42
CA LEU A 265 18.64 19.55 6.48
C LEU A 265 20.14 19.49 6.75
N ASP A 266 20.76 20.61 7.11
CA ASP A 266 22.19 20.64 7.41
C ASP A 266 22.52 19.75 8.61
N TYR A 267 21.64 19.75 9.60
CA TYR A 267 21.72 18.91 10.79
C TYR A 267 20.34 18.63 11.40
N ILE A 268 20.24 17.59 12.23
CA ILE A 268 18.97 17.18 12.85
C ILE A 268 18.70 18.03 14.09
N GLY A 269 17.52 18.64 14.15
CA GLY A 269 17.15 19.66 15.15
C GLY A 269 17.22 21.09 14.64
N GLN A 270 17.60 21.31 13.38
CA GLN A 270 17.36 22.58 12.69
C GLN A 270 15.84 22.85 12.63
N ARG A 271 15.38 23.98 13.17
CA ARG A 271 13.98 24.44 13.11
C ARG A 271 13.83 25.47 11.98
N LYS A 272 12.65 25.56 11.38
CA LYS A 272 12.32 26.62 10.42
C LYS A 272 12.50 27.98 11.10
N GLU A 273 13.18 28.92 10.45
CA GLU A 273 13.31 30.27 10.98
C GLU A 273 11.91 30.90 11.10
N ASN A 274 11.39 30.97 12.32
CA ASN A 274 10.27 31.85 12.59
C ASN A 274 10.82 33.28 12.52
N ILE A 275 10.57 34.00 11.43
CA ILE A 275 10.72 35.46 11.42
C ILE A 275 9.67 36.01 12.39
N ILE A 276 10.01 36.06 13.67
CA ILE A 276 9.27 36.80 14.68
C ILE A 276 9.77 38.23 14.56
N VAL A 277 9.04 39.07 13.81
CA VAL A 277 9.20 40.52 13.87
C VAL A 277 8.69 40.96 15.25
N ASN A 278 9.57 40.94 16.24
CA ASN A 278 9.35 41.74 17.43
C ASN A 278 9.58 43.19 17.01
N GLU A 279 8.50 43.97 16.84
CA GLU A 279 8.60 45.42 16.89
C GLU A 279 9.20 45.79 18.26
N GLN A 280 10.51 46.02 18.28
CA GLN A 280 11.12 46.73 19.39
C GLN A 280 10.58 48.16 19.32
N GLU A 281 9.72 48.52 20.25
CA GLU A 281 9.49 49.94 20.56
C GLU A 281 10.84 50.55 20.91
N VAL A 282 11.36 51.35 19.99
CA VAL A 282 12.58 52.13 20.18
C VAL A 282 12.26 53.20 21.22
N SER A 283 12.48 52.87 22.49
CA SER A 283 12.57 53.88 23.54
C SER A 283 13.79 54.76 23.24
N THR A 284 13.50 55.94 22.67
CA THR A 284 14.49 56.99 22.43
C THR A 284 15.00 57.52 23.76
N ASN A 285 16.04 56.90 24.32
CA ASN A 285 16.82 57.49 25.41
C ASN A 285 17.78 58.54 24.85
N THR A 286 17.27 59.76 24.64
CA THR A 286 18.12 60.93 24.43
C THR A 286 18.72 61.37 25.77
N ASN A 287 19.90 60.86 26.09
CA ASN A 287 20.76 61.42 27.13
C ASN A 287 21.83 62.31 26.48
N PRO A 288 21.71 63.65 26.52
CA PRO A 288 22.78 64.51 26.06
C PRO A 288 23.88 64.59 27.13
N LYS A 289 25.07 64.10 26.80
CA LYS A 289 26.30 64.42 27.55
C LYS A 289 26.72 65.86 27.27
N ARG A 290 26.84 66.67 28.33
CA ARG A 290 27.57 67.96 28.38
C ARG A 290 27.99 68.12 29.84
N GLY A 291 29.27 68.14 30.21
CA GLY A 291 30.31 69.07 29.78
C GLY A 291 30.51 70.11 30.89
N TRP A 292 31.53 69.89 31.72
CA TRP A 292 32.18 70.75 32.73
C TRP A 292 31.75 72.24 32.85
N SER A 293 31.52 72.76 34.07
CA SER A 293 32.28 73.87 34.71
C SER A 293 31.58 74.60 35.87
N VAL A 294 32.30 74.64 37.01
CA VAL A 294 32.61 75.74 37.96
C VAL A 294 31.47 76.52 38.66
N LEU A 295 31.41 76.35 40.00
CA LEU A 295 30.52 76.95 41.02
C LEU A 295 29.20 76.20 41.29
N ASP A 296 29.27 75.05 41.95
CA ASP A 296 28.75 74.78 43.32
C ASP A 296 29.26 73.42 43.80
#